data_AF-A0A0S8AKS2-F1
#
_entry.id   AF-A0A0S8AKS2-F1
#
_cell.length_a   1.000
_cell.length_b   1.000
_cell.length_c   1.000
_cell.angle_alpha   90.00
_cell.angle_beta   90.00
_cell.angle_gamma   90.00
#
_symmetry.space_group_name_H-M   'P 1'
#
loop_
_entity.id
_entity.type
_entity.pdbx_description
1 polymer ?
#
loop_
_entity_poly.entity_id
_entity_poly.type
_entity_poly.pdbx_seq_one_letter_code
_entity_poly.pdbx_strand_id
1 'polypeptide(L)'
;MSETCGIMAAFLFIIANAYYPAKLIAKRFRPWPMEMRRFFKQYLQVHVTLNLIAFLLVILHGHYAEADEKNIILQITLVLTLWLTIAGVLMYYQIPHGMNKRYLRLVHTQQIVFALWLILIIAGHSLG
;
A
#
# COMPACT_ATOMS: atom_id res chain seq x y z
N MET A 1 17.68 -15.09 4.68
CA MET A 1 16.20 -15.22 4.69
C MET A 1 15.52 -13.91 5.03
N SER A 2 15.95 -13.19 6.09
CA SER A 2 15.40 -11.87 6.46
C SER A 2 15.40 -10.87 5.29
N GLU A 3 16.54 -10.60 4.66
CA GLU A 3 16.66 -9.64 3.55
C GLU A 3 15.75 -9.96 2.35
N THR A 4 15.70 -11.23 1.92
CA THR A 4 14.84 -11.65 0.80
C THR A 4 13.36 -11.40 1.11
N CYS A 5 12.93 -11.66 2.34
CA CYS A 5 11.57 -11.35 2.78
C CYS A 5 11.31 -9.84 2.78
N GLY A 6 12.26 -9.02 3.24
CA GLY A 6 12.17 -7.56 3.21
C GLY A 6 12.03 -7.01 1.78
N ILE A 7 12.89 -7.46 0.87
CA ILE A 7 12.87 -7.06 -0.54
C ILE A 7 11.55 -7.48 -1.20
N MET A 8 11.14 -8.75 -1.04
CA MET A 8 9.88 -9.24 -1.60
C MET A 8 8.68 -8.47 -1.05
N ALA A 9 8.65 -8.19 0.26
CA ALA A 9 7.61 -7.40 0.88
C ALA A 9 7.53 -6.00 0.26
N ALA A 10 8.68 -5.32 0.11
CA ALA A 10 8.74 -3.99 -0.50
C ALA A 10 8.24 -4.00 -1.95
N PHE A 11 8.68 -4.95 -2.78
CA PHE A 11 8.21 -5.07 -4.16
C PHE A 11 6.70 -5.31 -4.26
N LEU A 12 6.18 -6.28 -3.49
CA LEU A 12 4.75 -6.57 -3.47
C LEU A 12 3.95 -5.36 -3.02
N PHE A 13 4.44 -4.63 -2.02
CA PHE A 13 3.79 -3.43 -1.52
C PHE A 13 3.81 -2.30 -2.54
N ILE A 14 4.91 -2.09 -3.27
CA ILE A 14 4.99 -1.09 -4.34
C ILE A 14 3.99 -1.42 -5.45
N ILE A 15 3.97 -2.68 -5.91
CA ILE A 15 3.05 -3.15 -6.96
C ILE A 15 1.60 -3.00 -6.51
N ALA A 16 1.30 -3.37 -5.26
CA ALA A 16 -0.04 -3.22 -4.70
C ALA A 16 -0.48 -1.75 -4.72
N ASN A 17 0.35 -0.84 -4.23
CA ASN A 17 0.00 0.57 -4.04
C ASN A 17 0.12 1.41 -5.33
N ALA A 18 0.66 0.86 -6.43
CA ALA A 18 0.56 1.44 -7.78
C ALA A 18 -0.90 1.62 -8.24
N TYR A 19 -1.85 0.96 -7.57
CA TYR A 19 -3.28 1.20 -7.72
C TYR A 19 -3.66 2.69 -7.54
N TYR A 20 -3.07 3.40 -6.58
CA TYR A 20 -3.45 4.80 -6.31
C TYR A 20 -3.07 5.78 -7.43
N PRO A 21 -1.81 5.81 -7.94
CA PRO A 21 -1.47 6.66 -9.08
C PRO A 21 -2.24 6.25 -10.34
N ALA A 22 -2.41 4.95 -10.60
CA ALA A 22 -3.21 4.47 -11.73
C ALA A 22 -4.65 5.01 -11.67
N LYS A 23 -5.28 4.95 -10.49
CA LYS A 23 -6.63 5.47 -10.29
C LYS A 23 -6.71 6.99 -10.38
N LEU A 24 -5.65 7.70 -9.97
CA LEU A 24 -5.57 9.16 -10.09
C LEU A 24 -5.52 9.60 -11.55
N ILE A 25 -4.66 8.97 -12.35
CA ILE A 25 -4.54 9.22 -13.79
C ILE A 25 -5.87 8.93 -14.47
N ALA A 26 -6.48 7.77 -14.17
CA ALA A 26 -7.75 7.36 -14.76
C ALA A 26 -8.88 8.36 -14.50
N LYS A 27 -8.90 9.07 -13.37
CA LYS A 27 -9.96 10.05 -13.05
C LYS A 27 -10.08 11.17 -14.10
N ARG A 28 -9.00 11.49 -14.83
CA ARG A 28 -9.00 12.50 -15.90
C ARG A 28 -9.89 12.10 -17.09
N PHE A 29 -10.19 10.82 -17.26
CA PHE A 29 -10.96 10.28 -18.38
C PHE A 29 -12.42 9.99 -18.02
N ARG A 30 -13.00 10.76 -17.09
CA ARG A 30 -14.41 10.55 -16.70
C ARG A 30 -15.37 11.19 -17.71
N PRO A 31 -16.56 10.60 -17.93
CA PRO A 31 -17.12 9.42 -17.25
C PRO A 31 -16.48 8.10 -17.68
N TRP A 32 -16.28 7.17 -16.73
CA TRP A 32 -15.61 5.90 -17.04
C TRP A 32 -16.54 4.90 -17.73
N PRO A 33 -16.07 4.25 -18.82
CA PRO A 33 -16.78 3.13 -19.44
C PRO A 33 -16.86 1.93 -18.49
N MET A 34 -17.80 1.03 -18.74
CA MET A 34 -18.06 -0.13 -17.88
C MET A 34 -16.82 -1.02 -17.67
N GLU A 35 -16.02 -1.19 -18.73
CA GLU A 35 -14.77 -1.96 -18.70
C GLU A 35 -13.75 -1.36 -17.72
N MET A 36 -13.54 -0.05 -17.77
CA MET A 36 -12.62 0.64 -16.86
C MET A 36 -13.08 0.53 -15.40
N ARG A 37 -14.40 0.61 -15.15
CA ARG A 37 -14.96 0.38 -13.80
C ARG A 37 -14.70 -1.05 -13.32
N ARG A 38 -14.89 -2.05 -14.19
CA ARG A 38 -14.61 -3.46 -13.88
C ARG A 38 -13.13 -3.70 -13.61
N PHE A 39 -12.25 -3.14 -14.44
CA PHE A 39 -10.80 -3.19 -14.25
C PHE A 39 -10.39 -2.65 -12.87
N PHE A 40 -10.83 -1.45 -12.50
CA PHE A 40 -10.47 -0.88 -11.19
C PHE A 40 -11.08 -1.63 -10.01
N LYS A 41 -12.20 -2.34 -10.19
CA LYS A 41 -12.77 -3.21 -9.16
C LYS A 41 -11.89 -4.45 -8.94
N GLN A 42 -11.45 -5.10 -10.02
CA GLN A 42 -10.52 -6.24 -9.95
C GLN A 42 -9.15 -5.81 -9.44
N TYR A 43 -8.65 -4.67 -9.90
CA TYR A 43 -7.36 -4.15 -9.45
C TYR A 43 -7.41 -3.79 -7.95
N LEU A 44 -8.54 -3.33 -7.41
CA LEU A 44 -8.68 -3.13 -5.96
C LEU A 44 -8.56 -4.45 -5.18
N GLN A 45 -9.08 -5.57 -5.71
CA GLN A 45 -8.89 -6.88 -5.09
C GLN A 45 -7.42 -7.26 -5.04
N VAL A 46 -6.72 -7.14 -6.18
CA VAL A 46 -5.27 -7.39 -6.26
C VAL A 46 -4.49 -6.50 -5.29
N HIS A 47 -4.80 -5.20 -5.27
CA HIS A 47 -4.21 -4.24 -4.34
C HIS A 47 -4.34 -4.69 -2.88
N VAL A 48 -5.53 -5.09 -2.44
CA VAL A 48 -5.75 -5.54 -1.06
C VAL A 48 -5.03 -6.85 -0.77
N THR A 49 -5.14 -7.84 -1.67
CA THR A 49 -4.47 -9.13 -1.49
C THR A 49 -2.96 -8.97 -1.40
N LEU A 50 -2.36 -8.19 -2.30
CA LEU A 50 -0.92 -7.97 -2.29
C LEU A 50 -0.47 -7.16 -1.07
N ASN A 51 -1.24 -6.15 -0.62
CA ASN A 51 -0.93 -5.42 0.62
C ASN A 51 -0.97 -6.33 1.86
N LEU A 52 -1.93 -7.25 1.93
CA LEU A 52 -1.99 -8.24 3.02
C LEU A 52 -0.80 -9.19 3.01
N ILE A 53 -0.45 -9.75 1.84
CA ILE A 53 0.71 -10.64 1.71
C ILE A 53 2.00 -9.90 2.05
N ALA A 54 2.19 -8.70 1.50
CA ALA A 54 3.34 -7.86 1.80
C ALA A 54 3.44 -7.55 3.30
N PHE A 55 2.32 -7.20 3.95
CA PHE A 55 2.31 -6.93 5.38
C PHE A 55 2.73 -8.14 6.23
N LEU A 56 2.26 -9.34 5.88
CA LEU A 56 2.71 -10.57 6.54
C LEU A 56 4.22 -10.80 6.38
N LEU A 57 4.75 -10.55 5.18
CA LEU A 57 6.20 -10.65 4.93
C LEU A 57 7.00 -9.58 5.69
N VAL A 58 6.48 -8.35 5.84
CA VAL A 58 7.12 -7.31 6.66
C VAL A 58 7.14 -7.74 8.13
N ILE A 59 6.05 -8.30 8.68
CA ILE A 59 6.03 -8.82 10.05
C ILE A 59 7.08 -9.91 10.21
N LEU A 60 7.14 -10.86 9.27
CA LEU A 60 8.10 -11.96 9.31
C LEU A 60 9.54 -11.44 9.22
N HIS A 61 9.81 -10.52 8.30
CA HIS A 61 11.11 -9.85 8.19
C HIS A 61 11.49 -9.13 9.49
N GLY A 62 10.61 -8.31 10.06
CA GLY A 62 10.87 -7.60 11.31
C GLY A 62 11.04 -8.52 12.53
N HIS A 63 10.39 -9.69 12.53
CA HIS A 63 10.56 -10.70 13.58
C HIS A 63 11.95 -11.34 13.54
N TYR A 64 12.43 -11.68 12.34
CA TYR A 64 13.74 -12.33 12.13
C TYR A 64 14.91 -11.37 11.91
N ALA A 65 14.65 -10.07 11.76
CA ALA A 65 15.69 -9.04 11.66
C ALA A 65 16.51 -8.98 12.95
N GLU A 66 17.82 -8.77 12.79
CA GLU A 66 18.73 -8.59 13.91
C GLU A 66 18.43 -7.28 14.65
N ALA A 67 18.88 -7.15 15.89
CA ALA A 67 18.61 -5.95 16.69
C ALA A 67 19.24 -4.69 16.07
N ASP A 68 20.37 -4.87 15.39
CA ASP A 68 21.19 -3.81 14.81
C ASP A 68 20.54 -3.23 13.54
N GLU A 69 19.72 -4.04 12.85
CA GLU A 69 18.93 -3.64 11.69
C GLU A 69 17.63 -2.90 12.08
N LYS A 70 17.25 -2.90 13.36
CA LYS A 70 15.99 -2.32 13.84
C LYS A 70 16.18 -0.87 14.27
N ASN A 71 15.89 0.05 13.36
CA ASN A 71 15.82 1.48 13.69
C ASN A 71 14.38 2.00 13.79
N ILE A 72 14.22 3.17 14.44
CA ILE A 72 12.92 3.81 14.66
C ILE A 72 12.21 4.16 13.35
N ILE A 73 12.97 4.46 12.28
CA ILE A 73 12.42 4.77 10.96
C ILE A 73 11.71 3.54 10.41
N LEU A 74 12.33 2.35 10.48
CA LEU A 74 11.73 1.10 10.03
C LEU A 74 10.50 0.71 10.87
N GLN A 75 10.48 1.02 12.17
CA GLN A 75 9.27 0.84 12.99
C GLN A 75 8.12 1.75 12.53
N ILE A 76 8.42 3.01 12.19
CA ILE A 76 7.42 3.92 11.60
C ILE A 76 6.93 3.36 10.26
N THR A 77 7.82 2.83 9.42
CA THR A 77 7.39 2.23 8.14
C THR A 77 6.45 1.05 8.33
N LEU A 78 6.66 0.20 9.36
CA LEU A 78 5.75 -0.89 9.70
C LEU A 78 4.34 -0.37 10.04
N VAL A 79 4.24 0.70 10.83
CA VAL A 79 2.95 1.33 11.18
C VAL A 79 2.27 1.89 9.92
N LEU A 80 3.03 2.52 9.03
CA LEU A 80 2.50 3.02 7.76
C LEU A 80 2.04 1.87 6.84
N THR A 81 2.77 0.75 6.78
CA THR A 81 2.37 -0.46 6.05
C THR A 81 1.03 -0.98 6.57
N LEU A 82 0.88 -1.11 7.88
CA LEU A 82 -0.37 -1.52 8.52
C LEU A 82 -1.52 -0.57 8.16
N TRP A 83 -1.30 0.74 8.28
CA TRP A 83 -2.32 1.74 7.96
C TRP A 83 -2.79 1.66 6.51
N LEU A 84 -1.86 1.59 5.55
CA LEU A 84 -2.17 1.47 4.12
C LEU A 84 -2.94 0.17 3.81
N THR A 85 -2.55 -0.95 4.43
CA THR A 85 -3.26 -2.23 4.31
C THR A 85 -4.69 -2.13 4.84
N ILE A 86 -4.89 -1.62 6.07
CA ILE A 86 -6.23 -1.41 6.64
C ILE A 86 -7.07 -0.50 5.75
N ALA A 87 -6.50 0.61 5.29
CA ALA A 87 -7.21 1.56 4.45
C ALA A 87 -7.60 0.93 3.09
N GLY A 88 -6.73 0.08 2.52
CA GLY A 88 -7.04 -0.70 1.31
C GLY A 88 -8.22 -1.66 1.53
N VAL A 89 -8.20 -2.39 2.65
CA VAL A 89 -9.29 -3.29 3.05
C VAL A 89 -10.59 -2.54 3.25
N LEU A 90 -10.58 -1.39 3.95
CA LEU A 90 -11.76 -0.54 4.13
C LEU A 90 -12.34 -0.09 2.78
N MET A 91 -11.48 0.26 1.82
CA MET A 91 -11.92 0.60 0.47
C MET A 91 -12.54 -0.57 -0.29
N TYR A 92 -12.10 -1.80 -0.04
CA TYR A 92 -12.67 -2.99 -0.65
C TYR A 92 -14.08 -3.27 -0.11
N TYR A 93 -14.28 -3.17 1.21
CA TYR A 93 -15.59 -3.42 1.84
C TYR A 93 -16.59 -2.27 1.71
N GLN A 94 -16.14 -1.01 1.54
CA GLN A 94 -17.02 0.17 1.41
C GLN A 94 -17.44 0.47 -0.04
N ILE A 95 -17.42 -0.51 -0.94
CA ILE A 95 -18.04 -0.42 -2.27
C ILE A 95 -19.34 -1.24 -2.21
N PRO A 96 -20.52 -0.61 -2.37
CA PRO A 96 -20.86 -0.15 -3.71
C PRO A 96 -21.64 1.19 -3.85
N HIS A 97 -21.46 1.81 -5.02
CA HIS A 97 -22.25 2.88 -5.66
C HIS A 97 -22.38 4.26 -4.97
N GLY A 98 -21.79 5.26 -5.64
CA GLY A 98 -21.86 6.67 -5.25
C GLY A 98 -20.51 7.14 -4.69
N MET A 99 -19.86 8.06 -5.38
CA MET A 99 -18.57 8.64 -4.99
C MET A 99 -18.67 9.39 -3.65
N ASN A 100 -18.71 8.66 -2.54
CA ASN A 100 -18.79 9.25 -1.22
C ASN A 100 -17.49 10.04 -0.95
N LYS A 101 -17.62 11.30 -0.52
CA LYS A 101 -16.47 12.20 -0.24
C LYS A 101 -15.45 11.57 0.73
N ARG A 102 -15.88 10.63 1.58
CA ARG A 102 -15.02 9.84 2.49
C ARG A 102 -14.07 8.91 1.73
N TYR A 103 -14.55 8.24 0.68
CA TYR A 103 -13.73 7.37 -0.17
C TYR A 103 -12.66 8.15 -0.93
N LEU A 104 -13.03 9.34 -1.44
CA LEU A 104 -12.07 10.23 -2.12
C LEU A 104 -10.97 10.72 -1.18
N ARG A 105 -11.31 11.05 0.09
CA ARG A 105 -10.33 11.41 1.11
C ARG A 105 -9.39 10.25 1.43
N LEU A 106 -9.91 9.03 1.62
CA LEU A 106 -9.09 7.83 1.87
C LEU A 106 -8.05 7.60 0.77
N VAL A 107 -8.46 7.65 -0.50
CA VAL A 107 -7.54 7.51 -1.64
C VAL A 107 -6.45 8.57 -1.63
N HIS A 108 -6.77 9.82 -1.29
CA HIS A 108 -5.78 10.90 -1.29
C HIS A 108 -4.80 10.78 -0.12
N THR A 109 -5.30 10.47 1.08
CA THR A 109 -4.45 10.19 2.24
C THR A 109 -3.51 9.02 1.97
N GLN A 110 -4.00 7.95 1.32
CA GLN A 110 -3.15 6.82 0.96
C GLN A 110 -2.03 7.16 -0.02
N GLN A 111 -2.26 8.07 -0.97
CA GLN A 111 -1.20 8.52 -1.89
C GLN A 111 -0.06 9.20 -1.13
N ILE A 112 -0.41 10.13 -0.23
CA ILE A 112 0.56 10.86 0.58
C ILE A 112 1.29 9.90 1.51
N VAL A 113 0.55 9.02 2.19
CA VAL A 113 1.14 8.04 3.11
C VAL A 113 2.02 7.05 2.36
N PHE A 114 1.66 6.63 1.15
CA PHE A 114 2.50 5.75 0.34
C PHE A 114 3.79 6.44 -0.14
N ALA A 115 3.72 7.71 -0.54
CA ALA A 115 4.92 8.49 -0.87
C ALA A 115 5.83 8.68 0.36
N LEU A 116 5.26 8.97 1.53
CA LEU A 116 6.00 9.05 2.78
C LEU A 116 6.64 7.69 3.13
N TRP A 117 5.90 6.60 2.97
CA TRP A 117 6.40 5.25 3.19
C TRP A 117 7.60 4.93 2.29
N LEU A 118 7.57 5.30 1.01
CA LEU A 118 8.71 5.13 0.09
C LEU A 118 9.97 5.89 0.55
N ILE A 119 9.80 7.13 1.03
CA ILE A 119 10.93 7.92 1.53
C ILE A 119 11.52 7.26 2.80
N LEU A 120 10.65 6.88 3.72
CA LEU A 120 11.07 6.31 5.00
C LEU A 120 11.69 4.92 4.87
N ILE A 121 11.21 4.07 3.96
CA ILE A 121 11.81 2.74 3.77
C ILE A 121 13.23 2.85 3.18
N ILE A 122 13.44 3.76 2.22
CA ILE A 122 14.77 4.03 1.67
C ILE A 122 15.69 4.62 2.74
N ALA A 123 15.22 5.65 3.47
CA ALA A 123 16.00 6.28 4.52
C ALA A 123 16.33 5.30 5.65
N GLY A 124 15.37 4.49 6.08
CA GLY A 124 15.51 3.51 7.15
C GLY A 124 16.54 2.43 6.82
N HIS A 125 16.60 1.95 5.58
CA HIS A 125 17.63 1.00 5.16
C HIS A 125 18.98 1.64 4.81
N SER A 126 19.06 2.97 4.63
CA SER A 126 20.33 3.69 4.39
C SER A 126 21.04 4.13 5.68
N LEU A 127 20.30 4.17 6.80
CA LEU A 127 20.77 4.66 8.10
C LEU A 127 21.02 3.53 9.12
N GLY A 128 20.65 2.30 8.78
CA GLY A 128 21.07 1.07 9.45
C GLY A 128 22.14 0.39 8.62
#